data_AF-A0A151MXE1-F1
#
_entry.id   AF-A0A151MXE1-F1
#
_cell.length_a   1.000
_cell.length_b   1.000
_cell.length_c   1.000
_cell.angle_alpha   90.00
_cell.angle_beta   90.00
_cell.angle_gamma   90.00
#
_symmetry.space_group_name_H-M   'P 1'
#
loop_
_entity.id
_entity.type
_entity.pdbx_description
1 polymer ?
#
loop_
_entity_poly.entity_id
_entity_poly.type
_entity_poly.pdbx_seq_one_letter_code
_entity_poly.pdbx_strand_id
1 'polypeptide(L)'
;MTEEKKLNLKDPSVLKKSQAILQDYEKTGYDQGHLNPNSYQCGKGHREATYTLTNAVPMHPEFNRKIWYALERNLNKQLKVKCINVKGTPFLVTGVVPNTNLKIPDKVEDQKKNIQRDDARVVVPSHVWTAVCCDHSDNNKKFSFAFLGENKPNSNLEHLSMAELSTKLRQLYGFANTHAVEIFKDDCNAGSAEAQNIASAIEAELRKAASKREGDDSSHTLPPPKKPKDVQG
;
A
#
# COMPACT_ATOMS: atom_id res chain seq x y z
N MET A 1 30.24 32.47 -16.26
CA MET A 1 30.48 31.05 -15.94
C MET A 1 29.35 30.57 -15.05
N THR A 2 28.28 30.06 -15.64
CA THR A 2 27.18 29.43 -14.91
C THR A 2 27.25 27.94 -15.23
N GLU A 3 27.88 27.18 -14.33
CA GLU A 3 27.77 25.73 -14.33
C GLU A 3 26.37 25.35 -13.84
N GLU A 4 25.45 25.16 -14.78
CA GLU A 4 24.30 24.30 -14.55
C GLU A 4 24.82 22.86 -14.39
N LYS A 5 25.20 22.50 -13.15
CA LYS A 5 25.39 21.11 -12.78
C LYS A 5 24.08 20.38 -13.06
N LYS A 6 24.03 19.64 -14.17
CA LYS A 6 23.02 18.62 -14.42
C LYS A 6 23.04 17.67 -13.22
N LEU A 7 22.08 17.86 -12.33
CA LEU A 7 21.92 17.08 -11.12
C LEU A 7 21.73 15.62 -11.55
N ASN A 8 22.71 14.77 -11.27
CA ASN A 8 22.59 13.35 -11.62
C ASN A 8 21.56 12.73 -10.68
N LEU A 9 20.31 12.60 -11.13
CA LEU A 9 19.19 11.97 -10.40
C LEU A 9 19.42 10.48 -10.08
N LYS A 10 20.61 9.93 -10.33
CA LYS A 10 21.04 8.60 -9.86
C LYS A 10 22.01 8.66 -8.68
N ASP A 11 22.49 9.84 -8.29
CA ASP A 11 23.36 10.00 -7.13
C ASP A 11 22.54 9.90 -5.83
N PRO A 12 22.79 8.88 -4.98
CA PRO A 12 22.06 8.72 -3.73
C PRO A 12 22.19 9.93 -2.79
N SER A 13 23.30 10.67 -2.82
CA SER A 13 23.52 11.84 -1.96
C SER A 13 22.60 13.02 -2.33
N VAL A 14 22.21 13.10 -3.60
CA VAL A 14 21.23 14.06 -4.11
C VAL A 14 19.83 13.58 -3.79
N LEU A 15 19.53 12.32 -4.11
CA LEU A 15 18.19 11.75 -3.95
C LEU A 15 17.70 11.77 -2.50
N LYS A 16 18.59 11.46 -1.54
CA LYS A 16 18.28 11.49 -0.12
C LYS A 16 17.61 12.80 0.31
N LYS A 17 17.96 13.94 -0.31
CA LYS A 17 17.40 15.25 0.07
C LYS A 17 15.89 15.36 -0.09
N SER A 18 15.29 14.60 -1.00
CA SER A 18 13.86 14.71 -1.32
C SER A 18 13.10 13.38 -1.34
N GLN A 19 13.78 12.25 -1.26
CA GLN A 19 13.15 10.92 -1.25
C GLN A 19 13.98 9.89 -0.48
N ALA A 20 13.35 8.76 -0.17
CA ALA A 20 14.03 7.61 0.41
C ALA A 20 14.98 6.95 -0.60
N ILE A 21 16.04 6.31 -0.09
CA ILE A 21 16.92 5.44 -0.88
C ILE A 21 16.97 4.02 -0.32
N LEU A 22 17.52 3.07 -1.07
CA LEU A 22 17.60 1.66 -0.65
C LEU A 22 18.32 1.49 0.70
N GLN A 23 19.36 2.28 0.94
CA GLN A 23 20.11 2.28 2.19
C GLN A 23 19.23 2.64 3.39
N ASP A 24 18.10 3.32 3.22
CA ASP A 24 17.23 3.68 4.35
C ASP A 24 16.40 2.47 4.85
N TYR A 25 16.27 1.43 4.03
CA TYR A 25 15.51 0.21 4.35
C TYR A 25 16.39 -0.96 4.77
N GLU A 26 17.68 -0.94 4.45
CA GLU A 26 18.57 -2.07 4.66
C GLU A 26 18.67 -2.45 6.16
N LYS A 27 18.49 -3.73 6.51
CA LYS A 27 18.64 -4.26 7.89
C LYS A 27 17.77 -3.57 8.95
N THR A 28 16.72 -2.85 8.56
CA THR A 28 15.76 -2.20 9.48
C THR A 28 14.68 -3.17 9.98
N GLY A 29 14.51 -4.30 9.30
CA GLY A 29 13.43 -5.26 9.58
C GLY A 29 12.11 -4.93 8.86
N TYR A 30 12.02 -3.80 8.17
CA TYR A 30 10.86 -3.44 7.35
C TYR A 30 11.03 -3.84 5.89
N ASP A 31 9.92 -4.19 5.25
CA ASP A 31 9.87 -4.33 3.80
C ASP A 31 9.63 -3.00 3.11
N GLN A 32 10.03 -2.95 1.84
CA GLN A 32 9.51 -1.99 0.87
C GLN A 32 8.08 -2.42 0.49
N GLY A 33 7.08 -1.85 1.15
CA GLY A 33 5.67 -2.08 0.84
C GLY A 33 5.21 -1.16 -0.28
N HIS A 34 4.93 -1.71 -1.46
CA HIS A 34 4.47 -0.94 -2.62
C HIS A 34 3.04 -0.41 -2.41
N LEU A 35 2.81 0.87 -2.67
CA LEU A 35 1.47 1.49 -2.57
C LEU A 35 0.64 1.25 -3.83
N ASN A 36 1.23 1.46 -5.01
CA ASN A 36 0.69 1.04 -6.29
C ASN A 36 1.40 -0.26 -6.73
N PRO A 37 0.84 -1.45 -6.47
CA PRO A 37 1.53 -2.69 -6.79
C PRO A 37 1.58 -2.95 -8.30
N ASN A 38 2.71 -3.50 -8.75
CA ASN A 38 2.94 -3.95 -10.13
C ASN A 38 1.78 -4.80 -10.69
N SER A 39 1.12 -5.60 -9.85
CA SER A 39 0.02 -6.49 -10.28
C SER A 39 -1.19 -5.77 -10.86
N TYR A 40 -1.32 -4.45 -10.64
CA TYR A 40 -2.37 -3.61 -11.24
C TYR A 40 -1.95 -2.91 -12.54
N GLN A 41 -0.67 -3.00 -12.93
CA GLN A 41 -0.14 -2.29 -14.09
C GLN A 41 -0.05 -3.19 -15.34
N CYS A 42 -0.53 -2.65 -16.46
CA CYS A 42 -0.39 -3.23 -17.81
C CYS A 42 0.84 -2.61 -18.51
N GLY A 43 1.68 -3.44 -19.15
CA GLY A 43 2.85 -2.97 -19.89
C GLY A 43 4.13 -2.79 -19.04
N LYS A 44 5.32 -3.03 -19.63
CA LYS A 44 6.60 -3.09 -18.90
C LYS A 44 7.00 -1.76 -18.24
N GLY A 45 6.88 -0.62 -18.95
CA GLY A 45 7.29 0.69 -18.42
C GLY A 45 6.48 1.17 -17.21
N HIS A 46 5.17 0.89 -17.18
CA HIS A 46 4.31 1.23 -16.04
C HIS A 46 4.63 0.40 -14.79
N ARG A 47 5.20 -0.79 -14.99
CA ARG A 47 5.62 -1.69 -13.89
C ARG A 47 6.92 -1.22 -13.25
N GLU A 48 7.86 -0.70 -14.04
CA GLU A 48 9.12 -0.16 -13.52
C GLU A 48 8.90 1.04 -12.58
N ALA A 49 7.93 1.92 -12.90
CA ALA A 49 7.56 3.04 -12.04
C ALA A 49 7.06 2.59 -10.64
N THR A 50 6.45 1.40 -10.52
CA THR A 50 5.96 0.88 -9.23
C THR A 50 7.07 0.47 -8.26
N TYR A 51 8.29 0.26 -8.74
CA TYR A 51 9.45 -0.12 -7.93
C TYR A 51 10.28 1.08 -7.47
N THR A 52 9.87 2.30 -7.82
CA THR A 52 10.48 3.50 -7.27
C THR A 52 10.15 3.62 -5.78
N LEU A 53 11.09 4.10 -4.97
CA LEU A 53 10.85 4.31 -3.53
C LEU A 53 9.87 5.45 -3.26
N THR A 54 9.61 6.30 -4.25
CA THR A 54 8.47 7.24 -4.22
C THR A 54 7.11 6.55 -4.19
N ASN A 55 7.05 5.24 -4.46
CA ASN A 55 5.85 4.39 -4.39
C ASN A 55 5.97 3.28 -3.32
N ALA A 56 6.92 3.40 -2.38
CA ALA A 56 7.13 2.41 -1.33
C ALA A 56 7.15 3.05 0.06
N VAL A 57 6.61 2.33 1.04
CA VAL A 57 6.65 2.72 2.46
C VAL A 57 7.18 1.56 3.30
N PRO A 58 7.76 1.82 4.50
CA PRO A 58 8.15 0.76 5.39
C PRO A 58 6.92 -0.03 5.87
N MET A 59 6.76 -1.28 5.43
CA MET A 59 5.69 -2.15 5.91
C MET A 59 6.24 -3.29 6.74
N HIS A 60 5.56 -3.64 7.83
CA HIS A 60 5.92 -4.81 8.62
C HIS A 60 5.89 -6.06 7.73
N PRO A 61 6.92 -6.94 7.74
CA PRO A 61 7.01 -8.05 6.79
C PRO A 61 5.80 -8.98 6.78
N GLU A 62 5.25 -9.28 7.96
CA GLU A 62 4.06 -10.14 8.04
C GLU A 62 2.82 -9.44 7.45
N PHE A 63 2.68 -8.13 7.70
CA PHE A 63 1.60 -7.33 7.14
C PHE A 63 1.71 -7.29 5.61
N ASN A 64 2.86 -6.90 5.07
CA ASN A 64 3.08 -6.76 3.63
C ASN A 64 2.96 -8.09 2.87
N ARG A 65 3.68 -9.12 3.34
CA ARG A 65 3.87 -10.37 2.59
C ARG A 65 2.72 -11.35 2.75
N LYS A 66 1.93 -11.25 3.82
CA LYS A 66 0.78 -12.13 4.06
C LYS A 66 -0.55 -11.38 3.95
N ILE A 67 -0.79 -10.41 4.84
CA ILE A 67 -2.11 -9.77 5.00
C ILE A 67 -2.43 -8.88 3.79
N TRP A 68 -1.59 -7.88 3.53
CA TRP A 68 -1.74 -6.94 2.43
C TRP A 68 -1.65 -7.63 1.07
N TYR A 69 -0.72 -8.58 0.90
CA TYR A 69 -0.63 -9.39 -0.32
C TYR A 69 -1.91 -10.19 -0.62
N ALA A 70 -2.55 -10.77 0.40
CA ALA A 70 -3.81 -11.49 0.20
C ALA A 70 -4.93 -10.55 -0.26
N LEU A 71 -5.00 -9.34 0.32
CA LEU A 71 -5.92 -8.29 -0.11
C LEU A 71 -5.67 -7.91 -1.57
N GLU A 72 -4.43 -7.56 -1.92
CA GLU A 72 -4.07 -7.14 -3.28
C GLU A 72 -4.51 -8.17 -4.33
N ARG A 73 -4.24 -9.46 -4.04
CA ARG A 73 -4.58 -10.58 -4.92
C ARG A 73 -6.10 -10.75 -5.07
N ASN A 74 -6.85 -10.65 -3.99
CA ASN A 74 -8.31 -10.79 -4.03
C ASN A 74 -8.98 -9.60 -4.71
N LEU A 75 -8.52 -8.38 -4.45
CA LEU A 75 -8.94 -7.18 -5.19
C LEU A 75 -8.73 -7.34 -6.70
N ASN A 76 -7.54 -7.79 -7.11
CA ASN A 76 -7.24 -8.01 -8.53
C ASN A 76 -8.24 -9.00 -9.18
N LYS A 77 -8.52 -10.12 -8.50
CA LYS A 77 -9.48 -11.12 -8.98
C LYS A 77 -10.88 -10.55 -9.11
N GLN A 78 -11.37 -9.87 -8.07
CA GLN A 78 -12.71 -9.30 -8.08
C GLN A 78 -12.86 -8.21 -9.12
N LEU A 79 -11.89 -7.29 -9.24
CA LEU A 79 -11.95 -6.20 -10.22
C LEU A 79 -11.93 -6.69 -11.66
N LYS A 80 -11.18 -7.76 -11.96
CA LYS A 80 -11.25 -8.40 -13.29
C LYS A 80 -12.66 -8.87 -13.63
N VAL A 81 -13.29 -9.62 -12.71
CA VAL A 81 -14.59 -10.24 -12.97
C VAL A 81 -15.74 -9.23 -12.90
N LYS A 82 -15.71 -8.35 -11.90
CA LYS A 82 -16.83 -7.50 -11.53
C LYS A 82 -16.77 -6.09 -12.10
N CYS A 83 -15.60 -5.64 -12.55
CA CYS A 83 -15.44 -4.34 -13.19
C CYS A 83 -15.03 -4.48 -14.66
N ILE A 84 -13.83 -5.01 -14.92
CA ILE A 84 -13.24 -5.02 -16.27
C ILE A 84 -14.08 -5.84 -17.25
N ASN A 85 -14.44 -7.07 -16.89
CA ASN A 85 -15.20 -7.97 -17.77
C ASN A 85 -16.62 -7.48 -18.09
N VAL A 86 -17.17 -6.60 -17.24
CA VAL A 86 -18.47 -5.97 -17.48
C VAL A 86 -18.34 -4.60 -18.14
N LYS A 87 -17.16 -4.27 -18.68
CA LYS A 87 -16.82 -3.01 -19.37
C LYS A 87 -16.71 -1.78 -18.45
N GLY A 88 -16.43 -1.99 -17.17
CA GLY A 88 -16.10 -0.95 -16.21
C GLY A 88 -14.61 -0.63 -16.19
N THR A 89 -14.27 0.53 -15.66
CA THR A 89 -12.89 1.01 -15.49
C THR A 89 -12.55 1.06 -14.00
N PRO A 90 -11.63 0.22 -13.51
CA PRO A 90 -11.24 0.23 -12.11
C PRO A 90 -10.23 1.35 -11.82
N PHE A 91 -10.45 2.08 -10.74
CA PHE A 91 -9.55 3.06 -10.15
C PHE A 91 -9.20 2.60 -8.73
N LEU A 92 -7.92 2.64 -8.38
CA LEU A 92 -7.43 2.32 -7.05
C LEU A 92 -6.56 3.46 -6.54
N VAL A 93 -6.82 3.87 -5.31
CA VAL A 93 -6.01 4.86 -4.58
C VAL A 93 -5.53 4.20 -3.30
N THR A 94 -4.22 4.05 -3.16
CA THR A 94 -3.60 3.50 -1.94
C THR A 94 -2.83 4.61 -1.24
N GLY A 95 -3.02 4.73 0.06
CA GLY A 95 -2.34 5.71 0.89
C GLY A 95 -1.95 5.13 2.24
N VAL A 96 -1.33 5.99 3.06
CA VAL A 96 -0.89 5.63 4.40
C VAL A 96 -1.22 6.73 5.40
N VAL A 97 -1.42 6.32 6.65
CA VAL A 97 -1.41 7.23 7.79
C VAL A 97 0.02 7.21 8.37
N PRO A 98 0.76 8.33 8.35
CA PRO A 98 2.10 8.37 8.92
C PRO A 98 2.05 8.16 10.44
N ASN A 99 3.07 7.52 10.99
CA ASN A 99 3.30 7.56 12.43
C ASN A 99 4.00 8.89 12.78
N THR A 100 3.78 9.39 13.99
CA THR A 100 4.42 10.63 14.48
C THR A 100 5.86 10.40 14.92
N ASN A 101 6.16 9.22 15.50
CA ASN A 101 7.40 9.01 16.26
C ASN A 101 8.25 7.84 15.75
N LEU A 102 7.82 7.14 14.69
CA LEU A 102 8.53 5.97 14.18
C LEU A 102 9.12 6.26 12.80
N LYS A 103 10.46 6.27 12.73
CA LYS A 103 11.21 6.46 11.49
C LYS A 103 12.34 5.44 11.38
N ILE A 104 12.73 5.14 10.15
CA ILE A 104 13.90 4.33 9.81
C ILE A 104 14.88 5.14 8.95
N PRO A 105 16.17 4.80 8.96
CA PRO A 105 16.85 3.89 9.89
C PRO A 105 16.78 4.35 11.35
N ASP A 106 16.78 3.40 12.29
CA ASP A 106 16.92 3.71 13.72
C ASP A 106 18.40 3.70 14.12
N LYS A 107 18.85 4.80 14.74
CA LYS A 107 20.26 5.01 15.07
C LYS A 107 20.79 4.00 16.10
N VAL A 108 19.98 3.63 17.08
CA VAL A 108 20.37 2.70 18.14
C VAL A 108 20.54 1.29 17.55
N GLU A 109 19.61 0.87 16.69
CA GLU A 109 19.69 -0.40 15.97
C GLU A 109 20.86 -0.47 14.99
N ASP A 110 21.17 0.63 14.30
CA ASP A 110 22.32 0.70 13.39
C ASP A 110 23.66 0.62 14.12
N GLN A 111 23.78 1.28 15.28
CA GLN A 111 24.97 1.19 16.14
C GLN A 111 25.24 -0.23 16.60
N LYS A 112 24.21 -0.97 17.02
CA LYS A 112 24.34 -2.39 17.40
C LYS A 112 24.84 -3.28 16.25
N LYS A 113 24.55 -2.88 15.00
CA LYS A 113 24.93 -3.60 13.78
C LYS A 113 26.20 -3.08 13.11
N ASN A 114 26.88 -2.10 13.73
CA ASN A 114 28.04 -1.40 13.16
C ASN A 114 27.77 -0.78 11.78
N ILE A 115 26.57 -0.22 11.57
CA ILE A 115 26.16 0.46 10.33
C ILE A 115 26.28 1.97 10.55
N GLN A 116 26.89 2.68 9.60
CA GLN A 116 26.95 4.15 9.59
C GLN A 116 26.18 4.71 8.39
N ARG A 117 25.10 5.44 8.68
CA ARG A 117 24.25 6.14 7.71
C ARG A 117 23.40 7.20 8.43
N ASP A 118 22.74 8.03 7.64
CA ASP A 118 21.73 8.98 8.13
C ASP A 118 20.57 8.24 8.82
N ASP A 119 20.13 8.75 9.96
CA ASP A 119 19.02 8.20 10.73
C ASP A 119 17.69 8.91 10.44
N ALA A 120 16.59 8.26 10.84
CA ALA A 120 15.25 8.83 10.89
C ALA A 120 14.77 9.49 9.58
N ARG A 121 15.19 8.95 8.42
CA ARG A 121 14.91 9.51 7.10
C ARG A 121 13.50 9.22 6.59
N VAL A 122 12.95 8.05 6.92
CA VAL A 122 11.69 7.54 6.34
C VAL A 122 10.71 7.21 7.46
N VAL A 123 9.51 7.81 7.39
CA VAL A 123 8.45 7.53 8.36
C VAL A 123 7.88 6.14 8.12
N VAL A 124 7.78 5.35 9.18
CA VAL A 124 7.02 4.10 9.17
C VAL A 124 5.55 4.45 9.37
N PRO A 125 4.63 4.10 8.45
CA PRO A 125 3.21 4.39 8.62
C PRO A 125 2.60 3.57 9.75
N SER A 126 1.62 4.15 10.44
CA SER A 126 0.78 3.46 11.43
C SER A 126 -0.27 2.58 10.74
N HIS A 127 -0.84 3.08 9.65
CA HIS A 127 -1.86 2.39 8.87
C HIS A 127 -1.60 2.48 7.37
N VAL A 128 -2.11 1.50 6.65
CA VAL A 128 -2.15 1.46 5.19
C VAL A 128 -3.60 1.28 4.76
N TRP A 129 -4.02 2.02 3.74
CA TRP A 129 -5.39 1.95 3.22
C TRP A 129 -5.41 1.92 1.70
N THR A 130 -6.42 1.29 1.14
CA THR A 130 -6.70 1.30 -0.30
C THR A 130 -8.19 1.53 -0.53
N ALA A 131 -8.51 2.45 -1.43
CA ALA A 131 -9.85 2.77 -1.88
C ALA A 131 -10.00 2.33 -3.33
N VAL A 132 -11.15 1.77 -3.65
CA VAL A 132 -11.44 1.14 -4.93
C VAL A 132 -12.71 1.74 -5.49
N CYS A 133 -12.69 2.08 -6.77
CA CYS A 133 -13.83 2.54 -7.53
C CYS A 133 -13.88 1.76 -8.84
N CYS A 134 -15.04 1.22 -9.19
CA CYS A 134 -15.33 0.78 -10.54
C CYS A 134 -16.27 1.78 -11.18
N ASP A 135 -15.76 2.53 -12.16
CA ASP A 135 -16.59 3.44 -12.95
C ASP A 135 -17.17 2.71 -14.16
N HIS A 136 -18.42 2.99 -14.50
CA HIS A 136 -19.14 2.33 -15.58
C HIS A 136 -20.26 3.24 -16.10
N SER A 137 -20.59 3.21 -17.39
CA SER A 137 -21.64 4.08 -17.96
C SER A 137 -23.04 3.85 -17.34
N ASP A 138 -23.37 2.60 -17.03
CA ASP A 138 -24.50 2.19 -16.20
C ASP A 138 -24.18 2.33 -14.70
N ASN A 139 -24.87 3.25 -14.02
CA ASN A 139 -24.71 3.52 -12.59
C ASN A 139 -24.99 2.29 -11.71
N ASN A 140 -25.85 1.36 -12.13
CA ASN A 140 -26.14 0.15 -11.36
C ASN A 140 -24.95 -0.83 -11.32
N LYS A 141 -23.96 -0.63 -12.19
CA LYS A 141 -22.71 -1.41 -12.23
C LYS A 141 -21.53 -0.68 -11.60
N LYS A 142 -21.72 0.57 -11.17
CA LYS A 142 -20.71 1.28 -10.39
C LYS A 142 -20.68 0.74 -8.96
N PHE A 143 -19.49 0.69 -8.40
CA PHE A 143 -19.30 0.35 -7.00
C PHE A 143 -18.00 0.93 -6.48
N SER A 144 -17.97 1.19 -5.18
CA SER A 144 -16.77 1.61 -4.48
C SER A 144 -16.76 1.14 -3.05
N PHE A 145 -15.58 0.84 -2.54
CA PHE A 145 -15.35 0.45 -1.15
C PHE A 145 -13.86 0.64 -0.83
N ALA A 146 -13.49 0.46 0.42
CA ALA A 146 -12.13 0.59 0.89
C ALA A 146 -11.75 -0.50 1.90
N PHE A 147 -10.44 -0.66 2.07
CA PHE A 147 -9.84 -1.44 3.14
C PHE A 147 -8.79 -0.61 3.87
N LEU A 148 -8.77 -0.70 5.20
CA LEU A 148 -7.80 -0.07 6.10
C LEU A 148 -7.17 -1.14 7.00
N GLY A 149 -5.88 -1.07 7.26
CA GLY A 149 -5.20 -1.96 8.20
C GLY A 149 -4.05 -1.29 8.92
N GLU A 150 -3.82 -1.69 10.17
CA GLU A 150 -2.65 -1.30 10.94
C GLU A 150 -1.39 -1.99 10.41
N ASN A 151 -0.27 -1.27 10.33
CA ASN A 151 1.00 -1.77 9.81
C ASN A 151 1.77 -2.60 10.87
N LYS A 152 1.17 -3.73 11.28
CA LYS A 152 1.66 -4.60 12.36
C LYS A 152 1.42 -6.09 12.05
N PRO A 153 2.12 -7.03 12.72
CA PRO A 153 1.77 -8.46 12.61
C PRO A 153 0.35 -8.72 13.09
N ASN A 154 -0.28 -9.77 12.57
CA ASN A 154 -1.65 -10.18 12.90
C ASN A 154 -2.71 -9.07 12.78
N SER A 155 -2.45 -8.06 11.93
CA SER A 155 -3.39 -6.97 11.68
C SER A 155 -4.66 -7.49 11.00
N ASN A 156 -5.80 -6.92 11.41
CA ASN A 156 -7.08 -7.16 10.76
C ASN A 156 -7.34 -6.04 9.75
N LEU A 157 -7.77 -6.44 8.54
CA LEU A 157 -8.21 -5.49 7.53
C LEU A 157 -9.68 -5.16 7.77
N GLU A 158 -9.96 -3.88 7.90
CA GLU A 158 -11.30 -3.34 8.06
C GLU A 158 -11.83 -2.91 6.69
N HIS A 159 -12.98 -3.48 6.30
CA HIS A 159 -13.75 -3.00 5.16
C HIS A 159 -14.52 -1.74 5.54
N LEU A 160 -14.51 -0.75 4.64
CA LEU A 160 -15.15 0.54 4.84
C LEU A 160 -15.86 0.98 3.56
N SER A 161 -17.00 1.64 3.70
CA SER A 161 -17.53 2.53 2.67
C SER A 161 -16.62 3.76 2.49
N MET A 162 -16.82 4.51 1.40
CA MET A 162 -16.04 5.73 1.14
C MET A 162 -16.25 6.79 2.23
N ALA A 163 -17.48 6.94 2.72
CA ALA A 163 -17.82 7.84 3.81
C ALA A 163 -17.15 7.44 5.14
N GLU A 164 -17.15 6.15 5.47
CA GLU A 164 -16.47 5.63 6.66
C GLU A 164 -14.95 5.79 6.56
N LEU A 165 -14.37 5.53 5.39
CA LEU A 165 -12.94 5.77 5.15
C LEU A 165 -12.61 7.25 5.33
N SER A 166 -13.37 8.18 4.73
CA SER A 166 -13.14 9.62 4.90
C SER A 166 -13.16 10.02 6.37
N THR A 167 -14.14 9.50 7.13
CA THR A 167 -14.28 9.76 8.56
C THR A 167 -13.07 9.24 9.35
N LYS A 168 -12.65 7.99 9.10
CA LYS A 168 -11.49 7.40 9.77
C LYS A 168 -10.19 8.12 9.43
N LEU A 169 -9.97 8.47 8.16
CA LEU A 169 -8.78 9.19 7.74
C LEU A 169 -8.70 10.57 8.40
N ARG A 170 -9.80 11.32 8.50
CA ARG A 170 -9.81 12.60 9.22
C ARG A 170 -9.36 12.45 10.67
N GLN A 171 -9.91 11.45 11.37
CA GLN A 171 -9.54 11.15 12.76
C GLN A 171 -8.06 10.77 12.87
N LEU A 172 -7.59 9.88 11.99
CA LEU A 172 -6.22 9.35 12.01
C LEU A 172 -5.17 10.39 11.61
N TYR A 173 -5.48 11.31 10.69
CA TYR A 173 -4.59 12.42 10.31
C TYR A 173 -4.65 13.60 11.30
N GLY A 174 -5.59 13.59 12.26
CA GLY A 174 -5.76 14.68 13.22
C GLY A 174 -6.28 15.97 12.58
N PHE A 175 -7.01 15.88 11.46
CA PHE A 175 -7.65 17.05 10.88
C PHE A 175 -8.81 17.51 11.76
N ALA A 176 -8.89 18.81 12.05
CA ALA A 176 -10.10 19.43 12.59
C ALA A 176 -11.29 19.17 11.64
N ASN A 177 -12.53 19.22 12.15
CA ASN A 177 -13.78 18.87 11.45
C ASN A 177 -14.07 19.61 10.12
N THR A 178 -13.14 20.43 9.62
CA THR A 178 -13.32 21.37 8.51
C THR A 178 -12.88 20.85 7.14
N HIS A 179 -12.11 19.76 7.04
CA HIS A 179 -11.62 19.25 5.74
C HIS A 179 -12.14 17.85 5.44
N ALA A 180 -12.91 17.74 4.36
CA ALA A 180 -13.27 16.45 3.80
C ALA A 180 -12.10 15.82 3.05
N VAL A 181 -11.79 14.57 3.39
CA VAL A 181 -10.93 13.73 2.55
C VAL A 181 -11.83 13.16 1.47
N GLU A 182 -11.83 13.83 0.32
CA GLU A 182 -12.51 13.35 -0.89
C GLU A 182 -11.51 12.54 -1.72
N ILE A 183 -11.81 11.26 -1.94
CA ILE A 183 -10.91 10.33 -2.65
C ILE A 183 -11.36 10.16 -4.10
N PHE A 184 -12.66 9.96 -4.30
CA PHE A 184 -13.28 9.86 -5.62
C PHE A 184 -14.37 10.91 -5.75
N LYS A 185 -14.55 11.43 -6.97
CA LYS A 185 -15.69 12.31 -7.26
C LYS A 185 -17.01 11.57 -6.99
N ASP A 186 -17.91 12.23 -6.25
CA ASP A 186 -19.24 11.70 -5.88
C ASP A 186 -19.16 10.31 -5.23
N ASP A 187 -18.06 10.01 -4.53
CA ASP A 187 -17.72 8.71 -3.95
C ASP A 187 -17.87 7.52 -4.92
N CYS A 188 -17.80 7.76 -6.24
CA CYS A 188 -17.96 6.73 -7.27
C CYS A 188 -19.26 5.89 -7.11
N ASN A 189 -20.37 6.54 -6.77
CA ASN A 189 -21.67 5.89 -6.53
C ASN A 189 -21.58 4.83 -5.41
N ALA A 190 -21.00 5.21 -4.28
CA ALA A 190 -20.85 4.37 -3.11
C ALA A 190 -22.19 3.81 -2.59
N GLY A 191 -22.10 2.68 -1.87
CA GLY A 191 -23.25 2.08 -1.19
C GLY A 191 -24.10 1.15 -2.06
N SER A 192 -23.65 0.78 -3.25
CA SER A 192 -24.34 -0.22 -4.07
C SER A 192 -24.30 -1.61 -3.42
N ALA A 193 -25.35 -2.42 -3.62
CA ALA A 193 -25.39 -3.80 -3.14
C ALA A 193 -24.21 -4.64 -3.68
N GLU A 194 -23.76 -4.34 -4.91
CA GLU A 194 -22.58 -4.97 -5.50
C GLU A 194 -21.30 -4.65 -4.71
N ALA A 195 -21.13 -3.42 -4.21
CA ALA A 195 -19.99 -3.04 -3.37
C ALA A 195 -19.92 -3.92 -2.12
N GLN A 196 -21.05 -4.08 -1.42
CA GLN A 196 -21.14 -4.91 -0.21
C GLN A 196 -20.85 -6.39 -0.52
N ASN A 197 -21.45 -6.93 -1.59
CA ASN A 197 -21.24 -8.32 -1.99
C ASN A 197 -19.76 -8.61 -2.33
N ILE A 198 -19.11 -7.72 -3.06
CA ILE A 198 -17.69 -7.86 -3.43
C ILE A 198 -16.81 -7.77 -2.17
N ALA A 199 -17.06 -6.79 -1.32
CA ALA A 199 -16.31 -6.61 -0.09
C ALA A 199 -16.43 -7.83 0.83
N SER A 200 -17.65 -8.33 1.08
CA SER A 200 -17.88 -9.53 1.90
C SER A 200 -17.22 -10.78 1.31
N ALA A 201 -17.20 -10.93 -0.02
CA ALA A 201 -16.47 -12.03 -0.67
C ALA A 201 -14.96 -11.94 -0.43
N ILE A 202 -14.39 -10.73 -0.46
CA ILE A 202 -12.98 -10.51 -0.13
C ILE A 202 -12.71 -10.81 1.34
N GLU A 203 -13.54 -10.32 2.25
CA GLU A 203 -13.41 -10.57 3.69
C GLU A 203 -13.45 -12.07 4.01
N ALA A 204 -14.35 -12.82 3.39
CA ALA A 204 -14.42 -14.27 3.54
C ALA A 204 -13.11 -14.96 3.10
N GLU A 205 -12.54 -14.55 1.97
CA GLU A 205 -11.24 -15.07 1.51
C GLU A 205 -10.08 -14.66 2.42
N LEU A 206 -10.11 -13.45 2.98
CA LEU A 206 -9.13 -12.99 3.97
C LEU A 206 -9.22 -13.80 5.27
N ARG A 207 -10.44 -14.09 5.77
CA ARG A 207 -10.66 -14.94 6.95
C ARG A 207 -10.16 -16.37 6.72
N LYS A 208 -10.48 -16.97 5.57
CA LYS A 208 -9.94 -18.31 5.20
C LYS A 208 -8.42 -18.32 5.16
N ALA A 209 -7.81 -17.27 4.60
CA ALA A 209 -6.35 -17.13 4.58
C ALA A 209 -5.77 -16.94 6.00
N ALA A 210 -6.50 -16.30 6.92
CA ALA A 210 -6.12 -16.20 8.32
C ALA A 210 -6.15 -17.56 9.03
N SER A 211 -7.25 -18.30 8.96
CA SER A 211 -7.38 -19.60 9.64
C SER A 211 -6.39 -20.65 9.12
N LYS A 212 -6.05 -20.62 7.83
CA LYS A 212 -4.99 -21.50 7.29
C LYS A 212 -3.61 -21.22 7.87
N ARG A 213 -3.33 -19.99 8.32
CA ARG A 213 -2.06 -19.61 8.95
C ARG A 213 -2.00 -20.06 10.41
N GLU A 214 -3.13 -20.06 11.12
CA GLU A 214 -3.21 -20.53 12.51
C GLU A 214 -3.04 -22.06 12.62
N GLY A 215 -3.45 -22.81 11.59
CA GLY A 215 -3.31 -24.27 11.55
C GLY A 215 -1.94 -24.79 11.08
N ASP A 216 -1.06 -23.93 10.57
CA ASP A 216 0.27 -24.28 10.03
C ASP A 216 1.39 -23.84 10.99
N ASP A 217 1.33 -24.33 12.23
CA ASP A 217 2.31 -24.06 13.30
C ASP A 217 3.64 -24.84 13.13
N SER A 218 3.97 -25.24 11.89
CA SER A 218 5.18 -26.03 11.59
C SER A 218 6.00 -25.51 10.41
N SER A 219 6.14 -24.19 10.28
CA SER A 219 7.42 -23.56 9.92
C SER A 219 7.25 -22.04 9.85
N HIS A 220 7.95 -21.32 10.72
CA HIS A 220 7.91 -19.86 10.80
C HIS A 220 8.66 -19.15 9.66
N THR A 221 8.52 -19.60 8.41
CA THR A 221 9.14 -18.93 7.27
C THR A 221 8.17 -17.93 6.64
N LEU A 222 8.49 -16.63 6.74
CA LEU A 222 7.78 -15.60 5.99
C LEU A 222 8.02 -15.82 4.49
N PRO A 223 7.02 -15.58 3.62
CA PRO A 223 7.24 -15.52 2.19
C PRO A 223 8.40 -14.56 1.85
N PRO A 224 9.12 -14.74 0.73
CA PRO A 224 10.17 -13.81 0.35
C PRO A 224 9.58 -12.41 0.10
N PRO A 225 10.37 -11.33 0.30
CA PRO A 225 9.95 -9.99 -0.08
C PRO A 225 9.55 -9.95 -1.55
N LYS A 226 8.62 -9.06 -1.91
CA LYS A 226 8.23 -8.81 -3.30
C LYS A 226 9.43 -8.21 -4.06
N LYS A 227 10.29 -9.04 -4.65
CA LYS A 227 11.42 -8.57 -5.46
C LYS A 227 10.93 -8.04 -6.82
N PRO A 228 11.61 -7.05 -7.41
CA PRO A 228 11.54 -6.85 -8.86
C PRO A 228 11.87 -8.19 -9.53
N LYS A 229 11.08 -8.61 -10.54
CA LYS A 229 11.56 -9.68 -11.42
C LYS A 229 12.82 -9.14 -12.08
N ASP A 230 13.93 -9.87 -11.99
CA ASP A 230 15.17 -9.51 -12.67
C ASP A 230 14.83 -9.14 -14.11
N VAL A 231 15.14 -7.89 -14.47
CA VAL A 231 15.27 -7.48 -15.86
C VAL A 231 16.59 -8.10 -16.32
N GLN A 232 16.56 -9.41 -16.56
CA GLN A 232 17.53 -10.02 -17.47
C GLN A 232 17.06 -9.67 -18.87
N GLY A 233 17.98 -9.05 -19.62
CA GLY A 233 17.77 -8.48 -20.95
C GLY A 233 17.32 -9.48 -22.00
#